data_AF-A0A165SVY2-F1
#
_entry.id   AF-A0A165SVY2-F1
#
_cell.length_a   1.000
_cell.length_b   1.000
_cell.length_c   1.000
_cell.angle_alpha   90.00
_cell.angle_beta   90.00
_cell.angle_gamma   90.00
#
_symmetry.space_group_name_H-M   'P 1'
#
loop_
_entity.id
_entity.type
_entity.pdbx_description
1 polymer ?
#
loop_
_entity_poly.entity_id
_entity_poly.type
_entity_poly.pdbx_seq_one_letter_code
_entity_poly.pdbx_strand_id
1 'polypeptide(L)'
;MSLIELEEVKQHLSISHSYDDVLLTSLIRTAETYAGRYLRCDFGVEFPDGVAEPIKTALSIHIHALYRGRSGETSTGTARLPPGYEVMMAPYRNLAG
;
A
#
# COMPACT_ATOMS: atom_id res chain seq x y z
N MET A 1 -7.06 9.79 8.02
CA MET A 1 -5.80 9.40 8.67
C MET A 1 -5.13 8.41 7.73
N SER A 2 -3.87 8.62 7.39
CA SER A 2 -3.13 7.67 6.52
C SER A 2 -2.49 6.61 7.40
N LEU A 3 -2.44 5.36 6.92
CA LEU A 3 -1.88 4.21 7.64
C LEU A 3 -0.35 4.16 7.58
N ILE A 4 0.20 4.85 6.60
CA ILE A 4 1.63 5.02 6.34
C ILE A 4 1.86 6.49 6.00
N GLU A 5 2.93 7.04 6.57
CA GLU A 5 3.35 8.41 6.31
C GLU A 5 4.14 8.53 4.99
N LEU A 6 4.05 9.70 4.35
CA LEU A 6 4.75 9.95 3.08
C LEU A 6 6.27 9.74 3.20
N GLU A 7 6.86 10.14 4.32
CA GLU A 7 8.30 9.99 4.55
C GLU A 7 8.72 8.52 4.71
N GLU A 8 7.86 7.67 5.29
CA GLU A 8 8.12 6.22 5.38
C GLU A 8 8.15 5.60 3.97
N VAL A 9 7.25 6.02 3.08
CA VAL A 9 7.23 5.59 1.68
C VAL A 9 8.47 6.06 0.94
N LYS A 10 8.88 7.32 1.12
CA LYS A 10 10.08 7.86 0.48
C LYS A 10 11.32 7.12 0.93
N GLN A 11 11.43 6.81 2.22
CA GLN A 11 12.50 5.96 2.74
C GLN A 11 12.48 4.56 2.11
N HIS A 12 11.29 3.94 1.97
CA HIS A 12 11.14 2.62 1.35
C HIS A 12 11.55 2.62 -0.14
N LEU A 13 11.22 3.68 -0.86
CA LEU A 13 11.53 3.84 -2.29
C LEU A 13 12.94 4.40 -2.54
N SER A 14 13.71 4.69 -1.49
CA SER A 14 14.99 5.39 -1.57
C SER A 14 14.91 6.71 -2.34
N ILE A 15 13.81 7.46 -2.14
CA ILE A 15 13.56 8.77 -2.75
C ILE A 15 13.98 9.87 -1.79
N SER A 16 14.88 10.76 -2.22
CA SER A 16 15.35 11.91 -1.43
C SER A 16 14.76 13.26 -1.85
N HIS A 17 13.97 13.29 -2.92
CA HIS A 17 13.38 14.52 -3.47
C HIS A 17 11.88 14.64 -3.17
N SER A 18 11.32 15.84 -3.35
CA SER A 18 9.90 16.14 -3.11
C SER A 18 9.02 16.21 -4.36
N TYR A 19 9.60 16.09 -5.58
CA TYR A 19 8.84 16.23 -6.83
C TYR A 19 7.68 15.25 -6.98
N ASP A 20 7.83 14.05 -6.40
CA ASP A 20 6.84 12.99 -6.48
C ASP A 20 5.89 12.96 -5.26
N ASP A 21 5.99 13.91 -4.31
CA ASP A 21 5.21 13.88 -3.06
C ASP A 21 3.69 13.82 -3.31
N VAL A 22 3.19 14.57 -4.31
CA VAL A 22 1.77 14.56 -4.71
C VAL A 22 1.37 13.21 -5.31
N LEU A 23 2.24 12.63 -6.14
CA LEU A 23 2.02 11.32 -6.74
C LEU A 23 2.02 10.24 -5.66
N LEU A 24 3.04 10.20 -4.80
CA LEU A 24 3.17 9.25 -3.69
C LEU A 24 1.98 9.33 -2.75
N THR A 25 1.52 10.54 -2.40
CA THR A 25 0.30 10.73 -1.60
C THR A 25 -0.93 10.09 -2.25
N SER A 26 -1.07 10.21 -3.57
CA SER A 26 -2.18 9.60 -4.32
C SER A 26 -2.07 8.08 -4.38
N LEU A 27 -0.84 7.54 -4.48
CA LEU A 27 -0.57 6.10 -4.45
C LEU A 27 -0.85 5.50 -3.07
N ILE A 28 -0.50 6.19 -1.98
CA ILE A 28 -0.82 5.77 -0.61
C ILE A 28 -2.33 5.59 -0.46
N ARG A 29 -3.13 6.62 -0.82
CA ARG A 29 -4.61 6.54 -0.77
C ARG A 29 -5.18 5.40 -1.61
N THR A 30 -4.59 5.16 -2.78
CA THR A 30 -5.00 4.07 -3.67
C THR A 30 -4.71 2.71 -3.03
N ALA A 31 -3.51 2.54 -2.47
CA ALA A 31 -3.10 1.33 -1.79
C ALA A 31 -3.94 1.02 -0.55
N GLU A 32 -4.23 2.03 0.27
CA GLU A 32 -5.12 1.93 1.44
C GLU A 32 -6.54 1.49 1.05
N THR A 33 -7.08 2.12 0.00
CA THR A 33 -8.42 1.76 -0.53
C THR A 33 -8.45 0.30 -1.01
N TYR A 34 -7.40 -0.14 -1.70
CA TYR A 34 -7.30 -1.51 -2.19
C TYR A 34 -7.16 -2.52 -1.04
N ALA A 35 -6.33 -2.19 -0.03
CA ALA A 35 -6.16 -3.01 1.16
C ALA A 35 -7.46 -3.12 1.97
N GLY A 36 -8.21 -2.02 2.15
CA GLY A 36 -9.49 -2.02 2.86
C GLY A 36 -10.52 -2.89 2.15
N ARG A 37 -10.57 -2.85 0.81
CA ARG A 37 -11.40 -3.76 0.00
C ARG A 37 -10.97 -5.23 0.13
N TYR A 38 -9.66 -5.49 0.18
CA TYR A 38 -9.13 -6.85 0.29
C TYR A 38 -9.41 -7.47 1.67
N LEU A 39 -9.16 -6.71 2.74
CA LEU A 39 -9.38 -7.15 4.11
C LEU A 39 -10.84 -7.06 4.56
N ARG A 40 -11.66 -6.31 3.81
CA ARG A 40 -13.07 -6.00 4.09
C ARG A 40 -13.25 -5.24 5.40
N CYS A 41 -12.33 -4.33 5.69
CA CYS A 41 -12.38 -3.48 6.86
C CYS A 41 -12.31 -1.99 6.49
N ASP A 42 -12.87 -1.15 7.36
CA ASP A 42 -12.57 0.27 7.37
C ASP A 42 -11.47 0.54 8.39
N PHE A 43 -10.25 0.76 7.91
CA PHE A 43 -9.12 0.96 8.81
C PHE A 43 -9.26 2.18 9.73
N GLY A 44 -9.99 3.22 9.30
CA GLY A 44 -10.20 4.41 10.12
C GLY A 44 -11.16 4.18 11.29
N VAL A 45 -12.02 3.16 11.17
CA VAL A 45 -13.00 2.79 12.20
C VAL A 45 -12.49 1.64 13.07
N GLU A 46 -11.91 0.62 12.44
CA GLU A 46 -11.55 -0.63 13.11
C GLU A 46 -10.13 -0.63 13.70
N PHE A 47 -9.25 0.24 13.18
CA PHE A 47 -7.85 0.32 13.61
C PHE A 47 -7.45 1.78 13.92
N PRO A 48 -8.12 2.45 14.89
CA PRO A 48 -7.84 3.85 15.21
C PRO A 48 -6.42 4.07 15.77
N ASP A 49 -5.85 3.04 16.42
CA ASP A 49 -4.48 3.07 16.96
C ASP A 49 -3.42 2.62 15.94
N GLY A 50 -3.83 2.35 14.71
CA GLY A 50 -2.98 1.88 13.62
C GLY A 50 -3.09 0.38 13.35
N VAL A 51 -2.50 -0.02 12.22
CA VAL A 51 -2.54 -1.40 11.72
C VAL A 51 -1.28 -2.18 12.09
N ALA A 52 -1.39 -3.51 12.09
CA ALA A 52 -0.26 -4.40 12.32
C ALA A 52 0.86 -4.19 11.29
N GLU A 53 2.11 -4.37 11.74
CA GLU A 53 3.31 -4.18 10.92
C GLU A 53 3.32 -4.93 9.57
N PRO A 54 2.78 -6.17 9.48
CA PRO A 54 2.68 -6.86 8.19
C PRO A 54 1.75 -6.16 7.18
N ILE A 55 0.70 -5.48 7.65
CA ILE A 55 -0.20 -4.69 6.80
C ILE A 55 0.55 -3.48 6.25
N LYS A 56 1.31 -2.78 7.10
CA LYS A 56 2.17 -1.66 6.67
C LYS A 56 3.19 -2.12 5.62
N THR A 57 3.87 -3.23 5.90
CA THR A 57 4.87 -3.79 4.96
C THR A 57 4.23 -4.15 3.62
N ALA A 58 3.04 -4.76 3.63
CA ALA A 58 2.30 -5.08 2.42
C ALA A 58 1.90 -3.81 1.64
N LEU A 59 1.41 -2.77 2.32
CA LEU A 59 1.10 -1.48 1.71
C LEU A 59 2.33 -0.86 1.03
N SER A 60 3.50 -0.84 1.70
CA SER A 60 4.75 -0.32 1.12
C SER A 60 5.15 -1.05 -0.16
N ILE A 61 5.08 -2.39 -0.16
CA ILE A 61 5.36 -3.21 -1.35
C ILE A 61 4.37 -2.90 -2.49
N HIS A 62 3.09 -2.69 -2.15
CA HIS A 62 2.08 -2.34 -3.14
C HIS A 62 2.32 -0.96 -3.75
N ILE A 63 2.62 0.05 -2.91
CA ILE A 63 2.97 1.40 -3.35
C ILE A 63 4.20 1.37 -4.25
N HIS A 64 5.22 0.58 -3.90
CA HIS A 64 6.39 0.34 -4.74
C HIS A 64 6.01 -0.18 -6.12
N ALA A 65 5.14 -1.19 -6.18
CA ALA A 65 4.68 -1.76 -7.45
C ALA A 65 3.92 -0.72 -8.30
N LEU A 66 3.03 0.06 -7.69
CA LEU A 66 2.29 1.13 -8.37
C LEU A 66 3.22 2.22 -8.90
N TYR A 67 4.19 2.64 -8.09
CA TYR A 67 5.15 3.68 -8.45
C TYR A 67 6.07 3.24 -9.61
N ARG A 68 6.55 1.99 -9.59
CA ARG A 68 7.34 1.43 -10.70
C ARG A 68 6.52 1.22 -11.97
N GLY A 69 5.24 0.83 -11.82
CA GLY A 69 4.32 0.58 -12.94
C GLY A 69 3.85 1.84 -13.67
N ARG A 70 4.24 3.05 -13.22
CA ARG A 70 3.79 4.33 -13.79
C ARG A 70 4.16 4.54 -15.25
N SER A 71 5.21 3.90 -15.74
CA SER A 71 5.71 4.09 -17.11
C SER A 71 4.86 3.43 -18.19
N GLY A 72 3.81 2.66 -17.84
CA GLY A 72 2.95 2.01 -18.83
C GLY A 72 3.62 0.90 -19.66
N GLU A 73 4.94 0.69 -19.50
CA GLU A 73 5.70 -0.46 -20.00
C GLU A 73 5.21 -1.73 -19.29
N THR A 74 4.06 -2.17 -19.76
CA THR A 74 3.47 -3.45 -19.42
C THR A 74 4.33 -4.49 -20.13
N SER A 75 5.32 -5.05 -19.45
CA SER A 75 5.86 -6.34 -19.84
C SER A 75 4.73 -7.36 -19.71
N THR A 76 3.97 -7.56 -20.79
CA THR A 76 3.07 -8.70 -21.04
C THR A 76 2.58 -9.41 -19.77
N GLY A 77 1.54 -8.85 -19.14
CA GLY A 77 0.89 -9.47 -17.99
C GLY A 77 0.30 -8.41 -17.08
N THR A 78 -0.99 -8.51 -16.82
CA THR A 78 -1.72 -7.83 -15.74
C THR A 78 -0.79 -7.50 -14.58
N ALA A 79 -0.76 -6.23 -14.13
CA ALA A 79 0.02 -5.79 -12.98
C ALA A 79 -0.30 -6.68 -11.76
N ARG A 80 0.42 -7.79 -11.65
CA ARG A 80 0.19 -8.82 -10.65
C ARG A 80 0.78 -8.26 -9.39
N LEU A 81 -0.04 -8.16 -8.35
CA LEU A 81 0.45 -7.78 -7.04
C LEU A 81 1.62 -8.69 -6.67
N PRO A 82 2.69 -8.14 -6.08
CA PRO A 82 3.79 -8.97 -5.62
C PRO A 82 3.24 -10.08 -4.71
N PRO A 83 3.65 -11.34 -4.87
CA PRO A 83 3.10 -12.46 -4.09
C PRO A 83 3.23 -12.26 -2.57
N GLY A 84 4.22 -11.48 -2.12
CA GLY A 84 4.38 -11.11 -0.71
C GLY A 84 3.21 -10.28 -0.15
N TYR A 85 2.55 -9.46 -0.98
CA TYR A 85 1.39 -8.67 -0.57
C TYR A 85 0.24 -9.57 -0.09
N GLU A 86 -0.15 -10.54 -0.90
CA GLU A 86 -1.28 -11.43 -0.59
C GLU A 86 -0.96 -12.35 0.58
N VAL A 87 0.28 -12.85 0.67
CA VAL A 87 0.74 -13.71 1.77
C VAL A 87 0.70 -12.96 3.11
N MET A 88 1.15 -11.71 3.15
CA MET A 88 1.14 -10.92 4.39
C MET A 88 -0.28 -10.52 4.81
N MET A 89 -1.18 -10.29 3.85
CA MET A 89 -2.55 -9.88 4.14
C MET A 89 -3.53 -11.04 4.39
N ALA A 90 -3.21 -12.25 3.94
CA ALA A 90 -4.09 -13.41 4.08
C ALA A 90 -4.54 -13.71 5.54
N PRO A 91 -3.68 -13.62 6.57
CA PRO A 91 -4.09 -13.85 7.96
C PRO A 91 -5.02 -12.78 8.53
N TYR A 92 -5.05 -11.59 7.93
CA TYR A 92 -5.82 -10.43 8.40
C TYR A 92 -7.18 -10.31 7.70
N ARG A 93 -7.48 -11.24 6.79
CA ARG A 93 -8.70 -11.23 5.98
C ARG A 93 -9.90 -11.57 6.88
N ASN A 94 -10.90 -10.68 6.91
CA ASN A 94 -12.08 -10.73 7.81
C ASN A 94 -11.78 -10.46 9.30
N LEU A 95 -10.81 -9.58 9.62
CA LEU A 95 -10.67 -9.08 11.00
C LEU A 95 -11.79 -8.14 11.44
N ALA A 96 -12.54 -7.60 10.47
CA ALA A 96 -13.81 -6.92 10.69
C ALA A 96 -14.89 -7.95 11.08
N GLY A 97 -14.94 -8.30 12.36
CA GLY A 97 -16.04 -9.06 12.96
C GLY A 97 -17.10 -8.13 13.51
#